data_AF-A0A2T4XFY6-F1
#
_entry.id   AF-A0A2T4XFY6-F1
#
_cell.length_a   1.000
_cell.length_b   1.000
_cell.length_c   1.000
_cell.angle_alpha   90.00
_cell.angle_beta   90.00
_cell.angle_gamma   90.00
#
_symmetry.space_group_name_H-M   'P 1'
#
loop_
_entity.id
_entity.type
_entity.pdbx_description
1 polymer ?
#
loop_
_entity_poly.entity_id
_entity_poly.type
_entity_poly.pdbx_seq_one_letter_code
_entity_poly.pdbx_strand_id
1 'polypeptide(L)'
;MATSELNAKNFIRISLINWSLAVPFLLLFSWPYYFFARLMEFHTLIVLPGALLFGMPFMITLLHGHVTLALGAAHRDRYYEFLTSFPFTYGLLFHPIIIRTRFRLTVLSASVALFLFGVAMG
;
A
#
# COMPACT_ATOMS: atom_id res chain seq x y z
N MET A 1 -33.59 -9.98 1.51
CA MET A 1 -33.21 -8.66 0.98
C MET A 1 -31.73 -8.43 1.26
N ALA A 2 -30.85 -8.80 0.32
CA ALA A 2 -29.40 -8.81 0.52
C ALA A 2 -28.61 -8.68 -0.81
N THR A 3 -29.14 -7.90 -1.77
CA THR A 3 -28.61 -7.84 -3.14
C THR A 3 -27.96 -6.50 -3.50
N SER A 4 -27.91 -5.53 -2.57
CA SER A 4 -27.43 -4.17 -2.87
C SER A 4 -25.92 -3.97 -2.63
N GLU A 5 -25.35 -4.58 -1.59
CA GLU A 5 -23.95 -4.31 -1.19
C GLU A 5 -22.90 -5.02 -2.06
N LEU A 6 -23.26 -6.19 -2.60
CA LEU A 6 -22.42 -7.05 -3.45
C LEU A 6 -22.64 -6.77 -4.95
N ASN A 7 -22.62 -5.49 -5.34
CA ASN A 7 -22.76 -5.08 -6.73
C ASN A 7 -21.41 -4.59 -7.29
N ALA A 8 -21.09 -4.92 -8.54
CA ALA A 8 -19.89 -4.44 -9.23
C ALA A 8 -19.74 -2.91 -9.18
N LYS A 9 -20.86 -2.17 -9.21
CA LYS A 9 -20.85 -0.71 -9.02
C LYS A 9 -20.26 -0.28 -7.67
N ASN A 10 -20.52 -1.03 -6.61
CA ASN A 10 -19.99 -0.75 -5.27
C ASN A 10 -18.50 -1.08 -5.20
N PHE A 11 -18.07 -2.20 -5.81
CA PHE A 11 -16.66 -2.56 -5.89
C PHE A 11 -15.83 -1.51 -6.64
N ILE A 12 -16.34 -0.97 -7.75
CA ILE A 12 -15.69 0.11 -8.49
C ILE A 12 -15.55 1.36 -7.60
N ARG A 13 -16.60 1.75 -6.86
CA ARG A 13 -16.55 2.90 -5.95
C ARG A 13 -15.48 2.73 -4.87
N ILE A 14 -15.44 1.57 -4.22
CA ILE A 14 -14.44 1.25 -3.20
C ILE A 14 -13.03 1.29 -3.80
N SER A 15 -12.85 0.73 -5.00
CA SER A 15 -11.57 0.76 -5.71
C SER A 15 -11.10 2.17 -6.04
N LEU A 16 -12.01 3.06 -6.46
CA LEU A 16 -11.70 4.47 -6.75
C LEU A 16 -11.29 5.23 -5.50
N ILE A 17 -12.03 5.03 -4.40
CA ILE A 17 -11.69 5.64 -3.10
C ILE A 17 -10.31 5.15 -2.65
N ASN A 18 -10.04 3.84 -2.71
CA ASN A 18 -8.72 3.31 -2.35
C ASN A 18 -7.61 3.90 -3.22
N TRP A 19 -7.84 4.07 -4.52
CA TRP A 19 -6.87 4.73 -5.41
C TRP A 19 -6.62 6.19 -5.02
N SER A 20 -7.67 6.94 -4.69
CA SER A 20 -7.51 8.33 -4.22
C SER A 20 -6.78 8.43 -2.88
N LEU A 21 -6.92 7.42 -2.00
CA LEU A 21 -6.26 7.37 -0.70
C LEU A 21 -4.82 6.85 -0.75
N ALA A 22 -4.47 6.09 -1.80
CA ALA A 22 -3.14 5.50 -1.94
C ALA A 22 -2.04 6.57 -1.95
N VAL A 23 -2.17 7.61 -2.77
CA VAL A 23 -1.14 8.66 -2.90
C VAL A 23 -0.96 9.45 -1.59
N PRO A 24 -2.02 9.98 -0.94
CA PRO A 24 -1.89 10.64 0.36
C PRO A 24 -1.24 9.77 1.43
N PHE A 25 -1.65 8.49 1.53
CA PHE A 25 -1.08 7.59 2.52
C PHE A 25 0.38 7.25 2.23
N LEU A 26 0.74 7.06 0.96
CA LEU A 26 2.13 6.83 0.60
C LEU A 26 3.00 8.01 1.05
N LEU A 27 2.59 9.24 0.76
CA LEU A 27 3.32 10.44 1.18
C LEU A 27 3.40 10.56 2.71
N LEU A 28 2.27 10.36 3.40
CA LEU A 28 2.19 10.43 4.86
C LEU A 28 3.13 9.43 5.54
N PHE A 29 3.15 8.18 5.07
CA PHE A 29 3.99 7.13 5.67
C PHE A 29 5.44 7.14 5.18
N SER A 30 5.72 7.72 4.02
CA SER A 30 7.10 7.91 3.55
C SER A 30 7.81 9.04 4.30
N TRP A 31 7.05 9.98 4.86
CA TRP A 31 7.57 11.18 5.51
C TRP A 31 8.54 10.91 6.68
N PRO A 32 8.25 10.01 7.65
CA PRO A 32 9.16 9.76 8.77
C PRO A 32 10.54 9.28 8.29
N TYR A 33 10.58 8.34 7.35
CA TYR A 33 11.82 7.85 6.77
C TYR A 33 12.59 8.98 6.08
N TYR A 34 11.91 9.76 5.23
CA TYR A 34 12.51 10.88 4.53
C TYR A 34 13.11 11.89 5.52
N PHE A 35 12.35 12.27 6.55
CA PHE A 35 12.77 13.22 7.58
C PHE A 35 14.06 12.77 8.29
N PHE A 36 14.11 11.53 8.81
CA PHE A 36 15.29 11.03 9.49
C PHE A 36 16.49 10.85 8.56
N ALA A 37 16.28 10.36 7.35
CA ALA A 37 17.36 10.18 6.39
C ALA A 37 17.96 11.52 5.94
N ARG A 38 17.13 12.58 5.82
CA ARG A 38 17.61 13.95 5.57
C ARG A 38 18.32 14.58 6.77
N LEU A 39 17.87 14.28 7.98
CA LEU A 39 18.55 14.73 9.21
C LEU A 39 19.97 14.14 9.33
N MET A 40 20.18 12.93 8.82
CA MET A 40 21.47 12.26 8.74
C MET A 40 22.26 12.61 7.46
N GLU A 41 21.82 13.62 6.71
CA GLU A 41 22.46 14.11 5.48
C GLU A 41 22.66 13.04 4.37
N PHE A 42 21.82 12.00 4.33
CA PHE A 42 21.93 10.96 3.31
C PHE A 42 21.68 11.51 1.90
N HIS A 43 22.41 10.93 0.93
CA HIS A 43 22.26 11.28 -0.47
C HIS A 43 20.84 11.00 -0.97
N THR A 44 20.26 11.94 -1.73
CA THR A 44 18.86 11.89 -2.19
C THR A 44 18.50 10.61 -2.96
N LEU A 45 19.47 10.02 -3.67
CA LEU A 45 19.30 8.75 -4.40
C LEU A 45 19.03 7.54 -3.49
N ILE A 46 19.42 7.61 -2.21
CA ILE A 46 19.12 6.57 -1.20
C ILE A 46 17.83 6.92 -0.47
N VAL A 47 17.65 8.21 -0.15
CA VAL A 47 16.52 8.71 0.63
C VAL A 47 15.18 8.45 -0.04
N LEU A 48 15.02 8.81 -1.32
CA LEU A 48 13.75 8.69 -2.05
C LEU A 48 13.26 7.24 -2.17
N PRO A 49 14.04 6.27 -2.69
CA PRO A 49 13.58 4.88 -2.78
C PRO A 49 13.35 4.28 -1.40
N GLY A 50 14.19 4.59 -0.42
CA GLY A 50 13.99 4.12 0.96
C GLY A 50 12.69 4.61 1.58
N ALA A 51 12.35 5.89 1.37
CA ALA A 51 11.11 6.48 1.86
C ALA A 51 9.87 5.82 1.23
N LEU A 52 9.89 5.61 -0.09
CA LEU A 52 8.80 4.94 -0.80
C LEU A 52 8.63 3.48 -0.37
N LEU A 53 9.73 2.74 -0.23
CA LEU A 53 9.72 1.36 0.26
C LEU A 53 9.21 1.30 1.71
N PHE A 54 9.54 2.29 2.54
CA PHE A 54 9.03 2.36 3.91
C PHE A 54 7.53 2.66 3.95
N GLY A 55 7.03 3.60 3.14
CA GLY A 55 5.62 4.01 3.16
C GLY A 55 4.66 2.99 2.53
N MET A 56 5.11 2.26 1.50
CA MET A 56 4.29 1.27 0.78
C MET A 56 3.57 0.24 1.68
N PRO A 57 4.24 -0.51 2.57
CA PRO A 57 3.59 -1.54 3.39
C PRO A 57 2.50 -0.97 4.31
N PHE A 58 2.67 0.24 4.84
CA PHE A 58 1.67 0.91 5.67
C PHE A 58 0.48 1.39 4.84
N MET A 59 0.73 2.02 3.69
CA MET A 59 -0.32 2.37 2.73
C MET A 59 -1.16 1.15 2.37
N ILE A 60 -0.52 0.05 1.96
CA ILE A 60 -1.22 -1.20 1.59
C ILE A 60 -2.04 -1.72 2.77
N THR A 61 -1.50 -1.67 3.99
CA THR A 61 -2.20 -2.14 5.20
C THR A 61 -3.47 -1.35 5.46
N LEU A 62 -3.44 -0.02 5.34
CA LEU A 62 -4.62 0.82 5.53
C LEU A 62 -5.64 0.65 4.41
N LEU A 63 -5.22 0.62 3.15
CA LEU A 63 -6.13 0.38 2.03
C LEU A 63 -6.81 -0.99 2.15
N HIS A 64 -6.03 -2.00 2.56
CA HIS A 64 -6.54 -3.33 2.83
C HIS A 64 -7.55 -3.34 4.00
N GLY A 65 -7.26 -2.59 5.08
CA GLY A 65 -8.18 -2.39 6.19
C GLY A 65 -9.48 -1.71 5.77
N HIS A 66 -9.41 -0.66 4.94
CA HIS A 66 -10.56 0.06 4.43
C HIS A 66 -11.52 -0.87 3.65
N VAL A 67 -11.00 -1.72 2.77
CA VAL A 67 -11.81 -2.74 2.06
C VAL A 67 -12.51 -3.68 3.04
N THR A 68 -11.81 -4.12 4.08
CA THR A 68 -12.35 -5.03 5.09
C THR A 68 -13.46 -4.38 5.92
N LEU A 69 -13.34 -3.07 6.20
CA LEU A 69 -14.38 -2.29 6.89
C LEU A 69 -15.58 -2.01 5.98
N ALA A 70 -15.36 -1.71 4.70
CA ALA A 70 -16.40 -1.34 3.75
C ALA A 70 -17.25 -2.54 3.27
N LEU A 71 -16.69 -3.75 3.20
CA LEU A 71 -17.38 -4.94 2.68
C LEU A 71 -17.55 -6.05 3.73
N GLY A 72 -16.85 -5.97 4.86
CA GLY A 72 -16.75 -7.07 5.81
C GLY A 72 -15.80 -8.18 5.35
N ALA A 73 -15.24 -8.93 6.31
CA ALA A 73 -14.25 -9.97 6.05
C ALA A 73 -14.77 -11.08 5.11
N ALA A 74 -16.06 -11.41 5.17
CA ALA A 74 -16.68 -12.50 4.39
C ALA A 74 -16.87 -12.18 2.90
N HIS A 75 -16.83 -10.91 2.50
CA HIS A 75 -17.08 -10.47 1.12
C HIS A 75 -15.86 -9.89 0.42
N ARG A 76 -14.77 -9.71 1.18
CA ARG A 76 -13.47 -9.27 0.72
C ARG A 76 -12.90 -10.15 -0.41
N ASP A 77 -13.06 -11.47 -0.32
CA ASP A 77 -12.49 -12.39 -1.32
C ASP A 77 -13.15 -12.20 -2.69
N ARG A 78 -14.48 -12.00 -2.73
CA ARG A 78 -15.22 -11.68 -3.96
C ARG A 78 -14.77 -10.35 -4.58
N TYR A 79 -14.41 -9.37 -3.75
CA TYR A 79 -13.87 -8.09 -4.23
C TYR A 79 -12.50 -8.25 -4.87
N TYR A 80 -11.61 -9.05 -4.27
CA TYR A 80 -10.29 -9.31 -4.88
C TYR A 80 -10.39 -10.16 -6.14
N GLU A 81 -11.30 -11.13 -6.18
CA GLU A 81 -11.60 -11.91 -7.39
C GLU A 81 -12.13 -11.01 -8.52
N PHE A 82 -13.02 -10.06 -8.20
CA PHE A 82 -13.47 -9.05 -9.15
C PHE A 82 -12.32 -8.16 -9.66
N LEU A 83 -11.40 -7.74 -8.78
CA LEU A 83 -10.23 -6.93 -9.16
C LEU A 83 -9.26 -7.70 -10.05
N THR A 84 -9.11 -9.02 -9.85
CA THR A 84 -8.26 -9.85 -10.73
C THR A 84 -8.81 -9.96 -12.16
N SER A 85 -10.11 -9.77 -12.36
CA SER A 85 -10.74 -9.70 -13.68
C SER A 85 -10.40 -8.41 -14.45
N PHE A 86 -9.93 -7.37 -13.75
CA PHE A 86 -9.59 -6.06 -14.33
C PHE A 86 -8.19 -5.58 -13.86
N PRO A 87 -7.11 -6.32 -14.19
CA PRO A 87 -5.79 -6.10 -13.60
C PRO A 87 -5.16 -4.76 -13.99
N PHE A 88 -5.42 -4.27 -15.21
CA PHE A 88 -4.81 -3.04 -15.73
C PHE A 88 -5.59 -1.76 -15.42
N THR A 89 -6.82 -1.86 -14.92
CA THR A 89 -7.69 -0.71 -14.65
C THR A 89 -7.89 -0.49 -13.15
N TYR A 90 -8.44 -1.50 -12.47
CA TYR A 90 -8.81 -1.39 -11.05
C TYR A 90 -7.86 -2.18 -10.14
N GLY A 91 -7.31 -3.30 -10.63
CA GLY A 91 -6.51 -4.25 -9.84
C GLY A 91 -5.03 -3.93 -9.68
N LEU A 92 -4.49 -2.89 -10.33
CA LEU A 92 -3.03 -2.67 -10.42
C LEU A 92 -2.33 -2.60 -9.05
N LEU A 93 -2.92 -1.90 -8.07
CA LEU A 93 -2.39 -1.77 -6.71
C LEU A 93 -2.91 -2.84 -5.72
N PHE A 94 -3.88 -3.66 -6.15
CA PHE A 94 -4.61 -4.57 -5.27
C PHE A 94 -4.42 -6.05 -5.63
N HIS A 95 -3.35 -6.35 -6.36
CA HIS A 95 -3.01 -7.73 -6.68
C HIS A 95 -2.82 -8.52 -5.37
N PRO A 96 -3.38 -9.75 -5.24
CA PRO A 96 -3.35 -10.53 -3.99
C PRO A 96 -1.94 -10.80 -3.43
N ILE A 97 -0.90 -10.68 -4.25
CA ILE A 97 0.51 -10.70 -3.82
C ILE A 97 0.88 -9.52 -2.91
N ILE A 98 0.41 -8.32 -3.23
CA ILE A 98 0.74 -7.08 -2.51
C ILE A 98 0.15 -7.11 -1.10
N ILE A 99 -0.97 -7.80 -0.92
CA ILE A 99 -1.70 -7.91 0.35
C ILE A 99 -1.08 -8.96 1.30
N ARG A 100 -0.19 -9.84 0.80
CA ARG A 100 0.46 -10.84 1.66
C ARG A 100 1.33 -10.16 2.70
N THR A 101 1.16 -10.56 3.96
CA THR A 101 1.99 -10.07 5.08
C THR A 101 3.49 -10.30 4.83
N ARG A 102 3.85 -11.41 4.18
CA ARG A 102 5.25 -11.70 3.79
C ARG A 102 5.82 -10.62 2.85
N PHE A 103 5.06 -10.22 1.82
CA PHE A 103 5.50 -9.17 0.89
C PHE A 103 5.70 -7.84 1.63
N ARG A 104 4.73 -7.43 2.45
CA ARG A 104 4.83 -6.20 3.25
C ARG A 104 6.04 -6.20 4.17
N LEU A 105 6.33 -7.32 4.83
CA LEU A 105 7.51 -7.48 5.68
C LEU A 105 8.80 -7.43 4.87
N THR A 106 8.89 -8.09 3.72
CA THR A 106 10.07 -8.03 2.86
C THR A 106 10.37 -6.61 2.39
N VAL A 107 9.35 -5.86 1.98
CA VAL A 107 9.49 -4.46 1.56
C VAL A 107 9.92 -3.56 2.73
N LEU A 108 9.35 -3.77 3.91
CA LEU A 108 9.75 -3.04 5.12
C LEU A 108 11.19 -3.38 5.54
N SER A 109 11.58 -4.65 5.49
CA SER A 109 12.96 -5.06 5.78
C SER A 109 13.95 -4.47 4.77
N ALA A 110 13.57 -4.39 3.49
CA ALA A 110 14.39 -3.76 2.47
C ALA A 110 14.59 -2.25 2.72
N SER A 111 13.54 -1.54 3.16
CA SER A 111 13.69 -0.12 3.50
C SER A 111 14.60 0.10 4.71
N VAL A 112 14.48 -0.74 5.75
CA VAL A 112 15.38 -0.70 6.91
C VAL A 112 16.83 -1.00 6.50
N ALA A 113 17.05 -2.01 5.65
CA ALA A 113 18.38 -2.33 5.16
C ALA A 113 19.00 -1.17 4.36
N LEU A 114 18.20 -0.49 3.53
CA LEU A 114 18.64 0.68 2.78
C LEU A 114 18.98 1.86 3.69
N PHE A 115 18.23 2.04 4.79
CA PHE A 115 18.52 3.06 5.80
C PHE A 115 19.85 2.77 6.50
N LEU A 116 20.06 1.54 6.94
CA LEU A 116 21.32 1.12 7.57
C LEU A 116 22.52 1.25 6.62
N PHE A 117 22.32 0.96 5.33
CA PHE A 117 23.34 1.20 4.31
C PHE A 117 23.68 2.69 4.19
N GLY A 118 22.67 3.57 4.24
CA GLY A 118 22.87 5.02 4.30
C GLY A 118 23.69 5.44 5.52
N VAL A 119 23.39 4.89 6.71
CA VAL A 119 24.15 5.14 7.95
C VAL A 119 25.61 4.68 7.81
N ALA A 120 25.88 3.57 7.14
CA ALA A 120 27.23 3.03 7.01
C ALA A 120 28.10 3.78 5.97
N MET A 121 27.48 4.48 5.04
CA MET A 121 28.14 5.18 3.93
C MET A 121 28.30 6.69 4.16
N GLY A 122 27.51 7.27 5.08
CA GLY A 122 27.63 8.66 5.54
C GLY A 122 28.49 8.76 6.79
#